data_AF-A0A8H7VPL8-F1
#
_entry.id   AF-A0A8H7VPL8-F1
#
_cell.length_a   1.000
_cell.length_b   1.000
_cell.length_c   1.000
_cell.angle_alpha   90.00
_cell.angle_beta   90.00
_cell.angle_gamma   90.00
#
_symmetry.space_group_name_H-M   'P 1'
#
loop_
_entity.id
_entity.type
_entity.pdbx_description
1 polymer ?
#
loop_
_entity_poly.entity_id
_entity_poly.type
_entity_poly.pdbx_seq_one_letter_code
_entity_poly.pdbx_strand_id
1 'polypeptide(L)'
;MRFTSPAMTGALRAATQSRMINQKQTFAGLRQYSTGQEPKKTGSKLLVAALIGAGIAGGITYNSAQTKIVPQAVKQVIAEKSPSAFSNEGFVTLKLAEIEPITHNTSLFRFELPKGHVAGLHIASCVVVKHAEEGAKPIIRPYTPVSAPSFLIKK
;
A
#
# COMPACT_ATOMS: atom_id res chain seq x y z
N MET A 1 -49.00 3.72 12.28
CA MET A 1 -48.14 4.85 12.69
C MET A 1 -46.71 4.33 12.79
N ARG A 2 -45.87 4.66 11.81
CA ARG A 2 -44.72 5.58 11.88
C ARG A 2 -43.39 4.82 11.97
N PHE A 3 -42.68 4.87 10.85
CA PHE A 3 -41.27 4.58 10.65
C PHE A 3 -40.39 5.31 11.68
N THR A 4 -39.22 4.75 12.00
CA THR A 4 -37.86 5.30 11.76
C THR A 4 -36.84 4.75 12.77
N SER A 5 -35.83 4.02 12.31
CA SER A 5 -34.47 4.15 12.86
C SER A 5 -33.87 5.49 12.37
N PRO A 6 -32.95 6.14 13.10
CA PRO A 6 -31.54 5.76 12.99
C PRO A 6 -30.71 5.91 14.29
N ALA A 7 -29.89 4.90 14.60
CA ALA A 7 -28.77 5.04 15.51
C ALA A 7 -27.56 5.62 14.74
N MET A 8 -27.49 6.95 14.61
CA MET A 8 -26.31 7.66 14.13
C MET A 8 -26.19 9.02 14.80
N THR A 9 -25.66 9.09 16.03
CA THR A 9 -25.16 10.35 16.62
C THR A 9 -24.16 10.12 17.77
N GLY A 10 -23.25 9.14 17.65
CA GLY A 10 -22.31 8.80 18.73
C GLY A 10 -20.90 9.40 18.63
N ALA A 11 -20.39 9.69 17.43
CA ALA A 11 -18.95 9.92 17.25
C ALA A 11 -18.52 11.40 17.09
N LEU A 12 -19.45 12.35 17.02
CA LEU A 12 -19.12 13.76 16.79
C LEU A 12 -18.91 14.61 18.06
N ARG A 13 -19.05 14.03 19.27
CA ARG A 13 -18.88 14.78 20.53
C ARG A 13 -17.53 14.58 21.23
N ALA A 14 -16.64 13.76 20.67
CA ALA A 14 -15.33 13.45 21.26
C ALA A 14 -14.17 14.33 20.76
N ALA A 15 -14.41 15.27 19.83
CA ALA A 15 -13.34 16.06 19.20
C ALA A 15 -13.28 17.55 19.62
N THR A 16 -14.13 18.03 20.55
CA THR A 16 -14.18 19.45 20.93
C THR A 16 -13.81 19.76 22.37
N GLN A 17 -13.08 18.87 23.06
CA GLN A 17 -12.42 19.23 24.32
C GLN A 17 -10.91 19.29 24.14
N SER A 18 -10.48 20.32 23.42
CA SER A 18 -9.10 20.82 23.48
C SER A 18 -8.87 21.46 24.85
N ARG A 19 -8.71 20.66 25.91
CA ARG A 19 -8.19 21.15 27.18
C ARG A 19 -6.71 21.48 26.96
N MET A 20 -6.43 22.76 26.79
CA MET A 20 -5.08 23.30 26.83
C MET A 20 -4.46 22.97 28.19
N ILE A 21 -3.60 21.96 28.22
CA ILE A 21 -2.63 21.79 29.30
C ILE A 21 -1.34 22.43 28.79
N ASN A 22 -1.12 23.66 29.23
CA ASN A 22 0.15 24.36 29.13
C ASN A 22 1.16 23.66 30.06
N GLN A 23 1.60 22.47 29.68
CA GLN A 23 2.65 21.77 30.40
C GLN A 23 3.98 22.33 29.89
N LYS A 24 4.45 23.39 30.55
CA LYS A 24 5.86 23.78 30.50
C LYS A 24 6.65 22.54 30.93
N GLN A 25 7.18 21.81 29.96
CA GLN A 25 8.22 20.81 30.21
C GLN A 25 9.45 21.57 30.70
N THR A 26 9.48 21.86 31.99
CA THR A 26 10.70 22.23 32.68
C THR A 26 11.63 21.04 32.54
N PHE A 27 12.69 21.19 31.73
CA PHE A 27 13.81 20.26 31.64
C PHE A 27 14.56 20.22 32.98
N ALA A 28 13.94 19.62 34.00
CA ALA A 28 14.58 19.34 35.27
C ALA A 28 15.45 18.08 35.09
N GLY A 29 16.68 18.27 34.62
CA GLY A 29 17.61 17.14 34.48
C GLY A 29 18.88 17.35 33.67
N LEU A 30 19.19 18.54 33.15
CA LEU A 30 20.53 18.79 32.59
C LEU A 30 21.50 19.09 33.74
N ARG A 31 22.41 18.16 34.01
CA ARG A 31 23.55 18.41 34.90
C ARG A 31 24.49 19.41 34.24
N GLN A 32 24.45 20.66 34.70
CA GLN A 32 25.35 21.72 34.26
C GLN A 32 26.64 21.65 35.07
N TYR A 33 27.66 20.96 34.55
CA TYR A 33 29.01 20.99 35.09
C TYR A 33 29.89 21.84 34.18
N SER A 34 29.82 23.16 34.33
CA SER A 34 30.82 24.05 33.75
C SER A 34 30.81 25.37 34.51
N THR A 35 32.00 25.78 34.91
CA THR A 35 32.34 26.93 35.74
C THR A 35 31.95 28.27 35.09
N GLY A 36 31.41 29.18 35.90
CA GLY A 36 31.41 30.63 35.66
C GLY A 36 30.54 31.14 34.51
N GLN A 37 29.40 31.77 34.84
CA GLN A 37 28.66 32.61 33.90
C GLN A 37 29.43 33.92 33.67
N GLU A 38 30.17 34.02 32.57
CA GLU A 38 30.45 35.32 31.96
C GLU A 38 29.28 35.72 31.05
N PRO A 39 28.88 37.01 31.01
CA PRO A 39 27.79 37.47 30.18
C PRO A 39 28.24 37.42 28.72
N LYS A 40 27.91 36.34 28.00
CA LYS A 40 28.22 36.25 26.57
C LYS A 40 27.35 37.26 25.82
N LYS A 41 28.03 38.27 25.27
CA LYS A 41 27.56 39.28 24.32
C LYS A 41 26.46 38.74 23.42
N THR A 42 25.38 39.51 23.31
CA THR A 42 24.26 39.35 22.36
C THR A 42 24.74 38.83 21.01
N GLY A 43 24.71 37.51 20.84
CA GLY A 43 25.05 36.84 19.60
C GLY A 43 24.00 37.19 18.55
N SER A 44 24.47 37.52 17.35
CA SER A 44 23.63 38.00 16.25
C SER A 44 22.56 36.96 15.89
N LYS A 45 21.33 37.18 16.36
CA LYS A 45 20.15 36.37 16.00
C LYS A 45 19.95 36.31 14.48
N LEU A 46 20.42 37.34 13.76
CA LEU A 46 20.45 37.39 12.31
C LEU A 46 21.41 36.35 11.71
N LEU A 47 22.58 36.10 12.30
CA LEU A 47 23.49 35.05 11.82
C LEU A 47 22.91 33.66 12.04
N VAL A 48 22.25 33.42 13.18
CA VAL A 48 21.57 32.15 13.44
C VAL A 48 20.39 31.95 12.48
N ALA A 49 19.58 32.99 12.26
CA ALA A 49 18.47 32.94 11.31
C ALA A 49 18.95 32.75 9.87
N ALA A 50 20.05 33.41 9.47
CA ALA A 50 20.64 33.25 8.15
C ALA A 50 21.18 31.83 7.92
N LEU A 51 21.82 31.23 8.92
CA LEU A 51 22.31 29.84 8.83
C LEU A 51 21.16 28.83 8.75
N ILE A 52 20.06 29.03 9.49
CA ILE A 52 18.87 28.18 9.40
C ILE A 52 18.21 28.33 8.02
N GLY A 53 18.05 29.56 7.53
CA GLY A 53 17.50 29.82 6.19
C GLY A 53 18.33 29.20 5.07
N ALA A 54 19.66 29.35 5.13
CA ALA A 54 20.58 28.74 4.17
C ALA A 54 20.55 27.20 4.24
N GLY A 55 20.45 26.62 5.44
CA GLY A 55 20.33 25.17 5.63
C GLY A 55 19.07 24.58 5.02
N ILE A 56 17.92 25.24 5.17
CA ILE A 56 16.65 24.79 4.58
C ILE A 56 16.70 24.86 3.04
N ALA A 57 17.17 25.99 2.48
CA ALA A 57 17.28 26.16 1.03
C ALA A 57 18.29 25.16 0.41
N GLY A 58 19.43 24.93 1.06
CA GLY A 58 20.41 23.92 0.65
C GLY A 58 19.87 22.50 0.74
N GLY A 59 19.11 22.17 1.79
CA GLY A 59 18.50 20.86 1.97
C GLY A 59 17.46 20.50 0.89
N ILE A 60 16.58 21.45 0.55
CA ILE A 60 15.56 21.24 -0.50
C ILE A 60 16.20 21.07 -1.87
N THR A 61 17.19 21.90 -2.21
CA THR A 61 17.88 21.84 -3.51
C THR A 61 18.74 20.58 -3.65
N TYR A 62 19.42 20.15 -2.59
CA TYR A 62 20.20 18.90 -2.59
C TYR A 62 19.33 17.65 -2.73
N ASN A 63 18.21 17.58 -1.99
CA ASN A 63 17.28 16.45 -2.10
C ASN A 63 16.63 16.38 -3.51
N SER A 64 16.30 17.54 -4.08
CA SER A 64 15.73 17.63 -5.44
C SER A 64 16.76 17.38 -6.55
N ALA A 65 18.05 17.60 -6.30
CA ALA A 65 19.12 17.30 -7.27
C ALA A 65 19.53 15.82 -7.24
N GLN A 66 19.37 15.13 -6.11
CA GLN A 66 19.62 13.69 -6.00
C GLN A 66 18.47 12.83 -6.51
N THR A 67 17.27 13.39 -6.72
CA THR A 67 16.25 12.76 -7.55
C THR A 67 16.60 12.90 -9.03
N LYS A 68 17.75 12.32 -9.42
CA LYS A 68 17.85 11.71 -10.74
C LYS A 68 16.84 10.57 -10.76
N ILE A 69 15.60 10.91 -11.04
CA ILE A 69 14.68 10.02 -11.73
C ILE A 69 15.38 9.82 -13.08
N VAL A 70 16.36 8.91 -13.11
CA VAL A 70 16.50 8.06 -14.28
C VAL A 70 15.08 7.53 -14.42
N PRO A 71 14.36 7.84 -15.51
CA PRO A 71 13.32 6.93 -15.89
C PRO A 71 14.10 5.65 -16.07
N GLN A 72 14.16 4.81 -15.02
CA GLN A 72 14.22 3.40 -15.24
C GLN A 72 13.06 3.25 -16.18
N ALA A 73 13.40 3.05 -17.46
CA ALA A 73 12.65 2.17 -18.28
C ALA A 73 12.52 0.90 -17.43
N VAL A 74 11.54 0.91 -16.51
CA VAL A 74 10.48 -0.05 -16.55
C VAL A 74 10.23 -0.16 -18.04
N LYS A 75 10.92 -1.11 -18.66
CA LYS A 75 10.34 -1.92 -19.69
C LYS A 75 9.05 -2.42 -19.03
N GLN A 76 8.05 -1.54 -18.98
CA GLN A 76 6.77 -1.79 -19.56
C GLN A 76 7.16 -2.31 -20.93
N VAL A 77 7.46 -3.61 -20.96
CA VAL A 77 7.04 -4.43 -22.06
C VAL A 77 5.56 -4.12 -22.08
N ILE A 78 5.22 -3.12 -22.88
CA ILE A 78 3.99 -3.04 -23.62
C ILE A 78 4.03 -4.32 -24.45
N ALA A 79 3.90 -5.46 -23.77
CA ALA A 79 3.38 -6.66 -24.34
C ALA A 79 2.00 -6.17 -24.71
N GLU A 80 1.78 -6.03 -26.02
CA GLU A 80 0.49 -5.94 -26.66
C GLU A 80 -0.58 -6.29 -25.64
N LYS A 81 -1.33 -5.29 -25.17
CA LYS A 81 -2.19 -5.40 -23.99
C LYS A 81 -3.36 -6.33 -24.31
N SER A 82 -3.04 -7.62 -24.39
CA SER A 82 -3.98 -8.70 -24.48
C SER A 82 -4.93 -8.55 -23.31
N PRO A 83 -6.25 -8.57 -23.56
CA PRO A 83 -7.23 -8.36 -22.51
C PRO A 83 -6.99 -9.34 -21.36
N SER A 84 -7.05 -8.82 -20.13
CA SER A 84 -6.93 -9.63 -18.91
C SER A 84 -8.19 -10.47 -18.76
N ALA A 85 -8.03 -11.77 -18.51
CA ALA A 85 -9.15 -12.67 -18.23
C ALA A 85 -9.79 -12.41 -16.86
N PHE A 86 -9.03 -11.85 -15.92
CA PHE A 86 -9.52 -11.52 -14.58
C PHE A 86 -9.83 -10.03 -14.47
N SER A 87 -11.06 -9.71 -14.03
CA SER A 87 -11.57 -8.36 -13.78
C SER A 87 -11.95 -8.19 -12.31
N ASN A 88 -11.92 -6.97 -11.78
CA ASN A 88 -12.35 -6.68 -10.40
C ASN A 88 -13.88 -6.72 -10.19
N GLU A 89 -14.66 -6.95 -11.26
CA GLU A 89 -16.11 -6.83 -11.27
C GLU A 89 -16.86 -8.11 -10.83
N GLY A 90 -16.14 -9.19 -10.51
CA GLY A 90 -16.76 -10.40 -9.98
C GLY A 90 -16.01 -11.70 -10.28
N PHE A 91 -16.72 -12.82 -10.11
CA PHE A 91 -16.21 -14.15 -10.43
C PHE A 91 -16.39 -14.45 -11.91
N VAL A 92 -15.34 -14.97 -12.54
CA VAL A 92 -15.36 -15.44 -13.93
C VAL A 92 -15.46 -16.97 -13.92
N THR A 93 -16.37 -17.52 -14.71
CA THR A 93 -16.46 -18.97 -14.90
C THR A 93 -15.44 -19.40 -15.93
N LEU A 94 -14.45 -20.19 -15.49
CA LEU A 94 -13.41 -20.76 -16.35
C LEU A 94 -13.60 -22.27 -16.45
N LYS A 95 -13.33 -22.82 -17.63
CA LYS A 95 -13.37 -24.27 -17.86
C LYS A 95 -12.08 -24.89 -17.33
N LEU A 96 -12.20 -25.98 -16.58
CA LEU A 96 -11.06 -26.80 -16.18
C LEU A 96 -10.53 -27.56 -17.41
N ALA A 97 -9.28 -27.30 -17.77
CA ALA A 97 -8.60 -27.89 -18.92
C ALA A 97 -7.94 -29.22 -18.56
N GLU A 98 -7.20 -29.23 -17.45
CA GLU A 98 -6.33 -30.33 -17.05
C GLU A 98 -6.19 -30.38 -15.53
N ILE A 99 -6.11 -31.60 -15.00
CA ILE A 99 -5.72 -31.88 -13.62
C ILE A 99 -4.47 -32.75 -13.67
N GLU A 100 -3.36 -32.24 -13.19
CA GLU A 100 -2.08 -32.93 -13.14
C GLU A 100 -1.75 -33.30 -11.68
N PRO A 101 -1.76 -34.59 -11.30
CA PRO A 101 -1.35 -35.01 -9.97
C PRO A 101 0.16 -34.90 -9.83
N ILE A 102 0.65 -34.06 -8.92
CA ILE A 102 2.09 -33.87 -8.66
C ILE A 102 2.55 -34.81 -7.53
N THR A 103 1.70 -35.02 -6.54
CA THR A 103 2.01 -35.83 -5.35
C THR A 103 0.74 -36.53 -4.89
N HIS A 104 0.83 -37.41 -3.89
CA HIS A 104 -0.33 -38.14 -3.35
C HIS A 104 -1.45 -37.24 -2.81
N ASN A 105 -1.16 -35.98 -2.47
CA ASN A 105 -2.10 -35.01 -1.89
C ASN A 105 -2.10 -33.64 -2.59
N THR A 106 -1.40 -33.51 -3.72
CA THR A 106 -1.22 -32.22 -4.40
C THR A 106 -1.46 -32.39 -5.90
N SER A 107 -2.30 -31.52 -6.45
CA SER A 107 -2.63 -31.51 -7.88
C SER A 107 -2.58 -30.10 -8.43
N LEU A 108 -2.15 -29.97 -9.67
CA LEU A 108 -2.13 -28.72 -10.42
C LEU A 108 -3.37 -28.67 -11.33
N PHE A 109 -4.17 -27.63 -11.15
CA PHE A 109 -5.38 -27.38 -11.92
C PHE A 109 -5.11 -26.31 -12.97
N ARG A 110 -5.28 -26.63 -14.25
CA ARG A 110 -5.13 -25.67 -15.35
C ARG A 110 -6.49 -25.29 -15.87
N PHE A 111 -6.77 -23.99 -15.93
CA PHE A 111 -8.02 -23.44 -16.44
C PHE A 111 -7.82 -22.84 -17.83
N GLU A 112 -8.76 -23.09 -18.73
CA GLU A 112 -8.74 -22.48 -20.06
C GLU A 112 -9.13 -21.00 -19.96
N LEU A 113 -8.26 -20.13 -20.49
CA LEU A 113 -8.57 -18.72 -20.68
C LEU A 113 -9.28 -18.49 -22.02
N PRO A 114 -10.11 -17.45 -22.14
CA PRO A 114 -10.65 -17.02 -23.41
C PRO A 114 -9.54 -16.75 -24.45
N LYS A 115 -9.82 -17.01 -25.73
CA LYS A 115 -8.81 -16.86 -26.81
C LYS A 115 -8.25 -15.43 -26.83
N GLY A 116 -6.91 -15.31 -26.94
CA GLY A 116 -6.22 -14.02 -27.00
C GLY A 116 -6.17 -13.26 -25.66
N HIS A 117 -6.64 -13.85 -24.56
CA HIS A 117 -6.56 -13.25 -23.23
C HIS A 117 -5.38 -13.82 -22.45
N VAL A 118 -4.74 -12.96 -21.66
CA VAL A 118 -3.75 -13.36 -20.65
C VAL A 118 -4.40 -13.39 -19.27
N ALA A 119 -3.78 -14.07 -18.32
CA ALA A 119 -4.21 -13.98 -16.92
C ALA A 119 -4.15 -12.52 -16.42
N GLY A 120 -3.10 -11.76 -16.80
CA GLY A 120 -3.00 -10.33 -16.46
C GLY A 120 -2.90 -10.05 -14.95
N LEU A 121 -2.63 -11.07 -14.15
CA LEU A 121 -2.47 -10.98 -12.70
C LEU A 121 -1.06 -10.52 -12.34
N HIS A 122 -0.89 -9.82 -11.22
CA HIS A 122 0.43 -9.44 -10.73
C HIS A 122 1.18 -10.62 -10.09
N ILE A 123 2.51 -10.54 -10.02
CA ILE A 123 3.33 -11.53 -9.31
C ILE A 123 2.97 -11.51 -7.82
N ALA A 124 2.85 -12.69 -7.21
CA ALA A 124 2.38 -12.87 -5.82
C ALA A 124 0.93 -12.38 -5.57
N SER A 125 0.11 -12.31 -6.63
CA SER A 125 -1.34 -12.11 -6.52
C SER A 125 -2.05 -13.33 -5.93
N CYS A 126 -3.29 -13.13 -5.49
CA CYS A 126 -4.17 -14.19 -5.05
C CYS A 126 -5.42 -14.26 -5.93
N VAL A 127 -5.80 -15.47 -6.34
CA VAL A 127 -7.06 -15.78 -7.02
C VAL A 127 -7.99 -16.44 -6.02
N VAL A 128 -9.25 -16.03 -6.03
CA VAL A 128 -10.28 -16.60 -5.15
C VAL A 128 -11.16 -17.54 -5.97
N VAL A 129 -11.22 -18.80 -5.56
CA VAL A 129 -12.05 -19.82 -6.20
C VAL A 129 -13.35 -19.96 -5.42
N LYS A 130 -14.47 -19.91 -6.13
CA LYS A 130 -15.81 -20.17 -5.59
C LYS A 130 -16.31 -21.48 -6.16
N HIS A 131 -16.69 -22.39 -5.26
CA HIS A 131 -17.37 -23.63 -5.59
C HIS A 131 -18.76 -23.62 -4.93
N ALA A 132 -19.79 -23.97 -5.68
CA ALA A 132 -21.16 -24.07 -5.18
C ALA A 132 -21.75 -25.39 -5.67
N GLU A 133 -22.13 -26.24 -4.73
CA GLU A 133 -22.96 -27.41 -4.99
C GLU A 133 -24.44 -26.99 -4.91
N GLU A 134 -25.31 -27.70 -5.62
CA GLU A 134 -26.73 -27.40 -5.66
C GLU A 134 -27.35 -27.53 -4.26
N GLY A 135 -27.96 -26.45 -3.77
CA GLY A 135 -28.56 -26.40 -2.42
C GLY A 135 -27.58 -26.14 -1.27
N ALA A 136 -26.28 -26.01 -1.52
CA ALA A 136 -25.27 -25.77 -0.48
C ALA A 136 -24.76 -24.31 -0.46
N LYS A 137 -24.22 -23.90 0.69
CA LYS A 137 -23.55 -22.59 0.82
C LYS A 137 -22.25 -22.62 0.00
N PRO A 138 -21.95 -21.58 -0.80
CA PRO A 138 -20.73 -21.55 -1.60
C PRO A 138 -19.48 -21.56 -0.72
N ILE A 139 -18.53 -22.41 -1.09
CA ILE A 139 -17.20 -22.52 -0.48
C ILE A 139 -16.25 -21.64 -1.27
N ILE A 140 -15.52 -20.79 -0.56
CA ILE A 140 -14.60 -19.82 -1.15
C ILE A 140 -13.20 -20.07 -0.60
N ARG A 141 -12.21 -20.23 -1.50
CA ARG A 141 -10.82 -20.53 -1.14
C ARG A 141 -9.84 -19.61 -1.89
N PRO A 142 -8.93 -18.91 -1.19
CA PRO A 142 -7.85 -18.17 -1.82
C PRO A 142 -6.71 -19.11 -2.21
N TYR A 143 -6.17 -18.94 -3.42
CA TYR A 143 -4.99 -19.65 -3.92
C TYR A 143 -4.05 -18.67 -4.63
N THR A 144 -2.76 -19.00 -4.68
CA THR A 144 -1.76 -18.26 -5.45
C THR A 144 -1.55 -18.96 -6.79
N PRO A 145 -1.68 -18.26 -7.94
CA PRO A 145 -1.43 -18.87 -9.23
C PRO A 145 0.06 -19.18 -9.39
N VAL A 146 0.35 -20.37 -9.92
CA VAL A 146 1.73 -20.83 -10.16
C VAL A 146 2.25 -20.47 -11.56
N SER A 147 1.38 -20.04 -12.47
CA SER A 147 1.73 -19.60 -13.82
C SER A 147 2.27 -18.17 -13.85
N ALA A 148 3.19 -17.90 -14.78
CA ALA A 148 3.68 -16.55 -15.04
C ALA A 148 2.54 -15.59 -15.48
N PRO A 149 2.65 -14.28 -15.20
CA PRO A 149 1.60 -13.30 -15.48
C PRO A 149 1.31 -13.10 -16.98
N SER A 150 2.32 -13.29 -17.83
CA SER A 150 2.23 -13.24 -19.29
C SER A 150 1.99 -14.60 -19.94
N PHE A 151 1.65 -15.63 -19.15
CA PHE A 151 1.46 -16.98 -19.67
C PHE A 151 0.23 -17.05 -20.58
N LEU A 152 0.46 -17.35 -21.85
CA LEU A 152 -0.55 -17.68 -22.84
C LEU A 152 -0.52 -19.18 -23.10
N ILE A 153 -1.65 -19.85 -22.89
CA ILE A 153 -1.80 -21.25 -23.29
C ILE A 153 -1.82 -21.28 -24.82
N LYS A 154 -0.69 -21.69 -25.43
CA LYS A 154 -0.66 -22.04 -26.86
C LYS A 154 -1.38 -23.40 -26.98
N LYS A 155 -2.58 -23.37 -27.56
CA LYS A 155 -3.28 -24.59 -27.99
C LYS A 155 -2.60 -25.17 -29.23
#